data_AF-A0AA37ADW1-F1
#
_entry.id   AF-A0AA37ADW1-F1
#
_cell.length_a   1.000
_cell.length_b   1.000
_cell.length_c   1.000
_cell.angle_alpha   90.00
_cell.angle_beta   90.00
_cell.angle_gamma   90.00
#
_symmetry.space_group_name_H-M   'P 1'
#
loop_
_entity.id
_entity.type
_entity.pdbx_description
1 polymer ?
#
loop_
_entity_poly.entity_id
_entity_poly.type
_entity_poly.pdbx_seq_one_letter_code
_entity_poly.pdbx_strand_id
1 'polypeptide(L)' 'MENQEYYFDVSYQRSKDGPVGMIYLPDIGSVMEWMQRNGESIHFALLLKMPGNADGLVDREV' A
#
# COMPACT_ATOMS: atom_id res chain seq x y z
N MET A 1 -21.94 4.46 -15.41
CA MET A 1 -20.47 4.31 -15.37
C MET A 1 -20.23 3.03 -14.60
N GLU A 2 -19.62 2.03 -15.22
CA GLU A 2 -19.16 0.84 -14.48
C GLU A 2 -18.18 1.31 -13.41
N ASN A 3 -18.39 0.91 -12.16
CA ASN A 3 -17.37 1.08 -11.12
C ASN A 3 -16.21 0.19 -11.52
N GLN A 4 -15.21 0.76 -12.21
CA GLN A 4 -13.98 0.07 -12.51
C GLN A 4 -13.35 -0.36 -11.19
N GLU A 5 -13.16 -1.68 -11.02
CA GLU A 5 -12.45 -2.23 -9.87
C GLU A 5 -11.06 -1.61 -9.79
N TYR A 6 -10.62 -1.31 -8.57
CA TYR A 6 -9.31 -0.76 -8.30
C TYR A 6 -8.77 -1.28 -6.98
N TYR A 7 -7.45 -1.19 -6.83
CA TYR A 7 -6.75 -1.38 -5.57
C TYR A 7 -5.69 -0.27 -5.41
N PHE A 8 -5.06 -0.22 -4.25
CA PHE A 8 -3.92 0.64 -3.96
C PHE A 8 -2.65 -0.19 -3.85
N ASP A 9 -1.65 0.15 -4.66
CA ASP A 9 -0.27 -0.24 -4.43
C ASP A 9 0.34 0.79 -3.47
N VAL A 10 0.76 0.31 -2.30
CA VAL A 10 1.44 1.12 -1.29
C VAL A 10 2.88 0.66 -1.18
N SER A 11 3.76 1.39 -1.84
CA SER A 11 5.21 1.22 -1.73
C SER A 11 5.75 2.09 -0.61
N TYR A 12 6.59 1.56 0.28
CA TYR A 12 7.04 2.29 1.46
C TYR A 12 8.49 2.00 1.85
N GLN A 13 9.09 2.89 2.63
CA GLN A 13 10.37 2.67 3.30
C GLN A 13 10.22 2.93 4.80
N ARG A 14 10.73 2.04 5.66
CA ARG A 14 10.57 2.16 7.12
C ARG A 14 11.39 3.31 7.75
N SER A 15 12.65 3.42 7.36
CA SER A 15 13.57 4.48 7.81
C SER A 15 14.48 4.88 6.65
N LYS A 16 15.23 5.99 6.75
CA LYS A 16 16.06 6.52 5.66
C LYS A 16 16.97 5.48 4.97
N ASP A 17 17.48 4.53 5.74
CA ASP A 17 18.32 3.42 5.28
C ASP A 17 17.72 2.05 5.63
N GLY A 18 16.42 2.03 5.94
CA GLY A 18 15.68 0.85 6.37
C GLY A 18 15.05 0.07 5.22
N PRO A 19 14.40 -1.06 5.55
CA PRO A 19 13.79 -1.92 4.54
C PRO A 19 12.72 -1.19 3.75
N VAL A 20 12.58 -1.61 2.49
CA VAL A 20 11.53 -1.16 1.58
C VAL A 20 10.52 -2.26 1.40
N GLY A 21 9.25 -1.88 1.36
CA GLY A 21 8.17 -2.84 1.18
C GLY A 21 7.09 -2.35 0.25
N MET A 22 6.23 -3.28 -0.11
CA MET A 22 5.07 -3.08 -0.96
C MET A 22 3.92 -3.91 -0.39
N ILE A 23 2.77 -3.27 -0.27
CA ILE A 23 1.52 -3.90 0.16
C ILE A 23 0.39 -3.49 -0.79
N TYR A 24 -0.53 -4.41 -1.04
CA TYR A 24 -1.68 -4.19 -1.91
C TYR A 24 -2.96 -4.12 -1.09
N LEU A 25 -3.69 -3.01 -1.19
CA LEU A 25 -4.86 -2.74 -0.35
C LEU A 25 -6.10 -2.49 -1.21
N PRO A 26 -7.27 -3.08 -0.88
CA PRO A 26 -8.43 -3.07 -1.77
C PRO A 26 -9.10 -1.69 -1.87
N ASP A 27 -8.96 -0.85 -0.84
CA ASP A 27 -9.61 0.45 -0.79
C ASP A 27 -8.84 1.46 0.07
N ILE A 28 -9.29 2.72 0.04
CA ILE A 28 -8.64 3.80 0.78
C ILE A 28 -8.81 3.67 2.29
N GLY A 29 -9.86 2.99 2.77
CA GLY A 29 -10.05 2.73 4.20
C GLY A 29 -8.96 1.79 4.72
N SER A 30 -8.68 0.73 3.98
CA SER A 30 -7.60 -0.23 4.25
C SER A 30 -6.23 0.46 4.27
N VAL A 31 -5.98 1.40 3.35
CA VAL A 31 -4.79 2.26 3.36
C VAL A 31 -4.70 3.09 4.63
N MET A 32 -5.79 3.74 5.05
CA MET A 32 -5.82 4.54 6.27
C MET A 32 -5.56 3.69 7.51
N GLU A 33 -6.17 2.51 7.61
CA GLU A 33 -5.92 1.56 8.72
C GLU A 33 -4.45 1.13 8.77
N TRP A 34 -3.86 0.83 7.62
CA TRP A 34 -2.45 0.44 7.55
C TRP A 34 -1.53 1.59 7.98
N MET A 35 -1.80 2.81 7.51
CA MET A 35 -1.05 4.02 7.91
C MET A 35 -1.20 4.34 9.39
N GLN A 36 -2.38 4.14 9.99
CA GLN A 36 -2.57 4.32 11.43
C GLN A 36 -1.73 3.34 12.27
N ARG A 37 -1.58 2.08 11.80
CA ARG A 37 -0.81 1.06 12.50
C ARG A 37 0.70 1.19 12.29
N ASN A 38 1.14 1.68 11.14
CA ASN A 38 2.55 1.65 10.74
C ASN A 38 3.21 3.03 10.58
N GLY A 39 2.44 4.11 10.48
CA GLY A 39 2.91 5.41 10.00
C GLY A 39 4.05 6.04 10.80
N GLU A 40 4.14 5.76 12.11
CA GLU A 40 5.26 6.23 12.95
C GLU A 40 6.62 5.59 12.55
N SER A 41 6.57 4.43 11.91
CA SER A 41 7.72 3.63 11.45
C SER A 41 7.94 3.71 9.95
N ILE A 42 7.41 4.75 9.29
CA ILE A 42 7.50 4.94 7.83
C ILE A 42 8.26 6.25 7.57
N HIS A 43 9.34 6.16 6.80
CA HIS A 43 10.06 7.33 6.29
C HIS A 43 9.31 8.00 5.15
N PHE A 44 8.85 7.21 4.18
CA PHE A 44 7.96 7.65 3.12
C PHE A 44 7.07 6.49 2.65
N ALA A 45 5.90 6.84 2.11
CA ALA A 45 5.03 5.94 1.38
C ALA A 45 4.55 6.61 0.09
N LEU A 46 4.52 5.84 -1.00
CA LEU A 46 3.92 6.19 -2.28
C LEU A 46 2.65 5.36 -2.46
N LEU A 47 1.55 6.04 -2.73
CA LEU A 47 0.25 5.42 -2.93
C LEU A 47 -0.14 5.57 -4.41
N LEU A 48 -0.37 4.45 -5.08
CA LEU A 48 -0.81 4.41 -6.47
C LEU A 48 -2.17 3.73 -6.56
N LYS A 49 -3.15 4.40 -7.16
CA LYS A 49 -4.44 3.79 -7.48
C LYS A 49 -4.31 3.00 -8.78
N MET A 50 -4.42 1.69 -8.68
CA MET A 50 -4.22 0.76 -9.78
C MET A 50 -5.56 0.19 -10.26
N PRO A 51 -5.79 0.03 -11.57
CA PRO A 51 -6.98 -0.64 -12.07
C PRO A 51 -6.94 -2.15 -11.79
N GLY A 52 -8.08 -2.76 -11.48
CA GLY A 52 -8.22 -4.20 -11.22
C GLY A 52 -8.40 -4.54 -9.73
N ASN A 53 -8.13 -5.80 -9.38
CA ASN A 53 -8.22 -6.34 -8.01
C ASN A 53 -6.81 -6.81 -7.56
N ALA A 54 -6.54 -6.71 -6.25
CA ALA A 54 -5.30 -7.14 -5.61
C ALA A 54 -5.21 -8.67 -5.38
N ASP A 55 -6.26 -9.44 -5.67
CA ASP A 55 -6.27 -10.90 -5.48
C ASP A 55 -5.06 -11.59 -6.14
N GLY A 56 -4.31 -12.35 -5.34
CA GLY A 56 -3.13 -13.09 -5.78
C GLY A 56 -1.83 -12.26 -5.83
N LEU A 57 -1.89 -10.95 -5.57
CA LEU A 57 -0.70 -10.14 -5.32
C LEU A 57 -0.17 -10.43 -3.91
N VAL A 58 1.16 -10.40 -3.77
CA VAL A 58 1.84 -10.82 -2.54
C VAL A 58 2.63 -9.66 -1.96
N ASP A 59 2.34 -9.33 -0.72
CA ASP A 59 3.09 -8.33 0.04
C ASP A 59 4.56 -8.74 0.18
N ARG A 60 5.46 -7.77 0.09
CA ARG A 60 6.90 -8.02 0.17
C ARG A 60 7.62 -6.90 0.91
N GLU A 61 8.60 -7.28 1.72
CA GLU A 61 9.56 -6.37 2.36
C GLU A 61 10.97 -6.96 2.18
N VAL A 62 11.96 -6.11 1.86
CA VAL A 62 13.36 -6.50 1.63
C VAL A 62 14.34 -5.62 2.40
#